data_AF-A0A3M9XS91-F1
#
_entry.id   AF-A0A3M9XS91-F1
#
_cell.length_a   1.000
_cell.length_b   1.000
_cell.length_c   1.000
_cell.angle_alpha   90.00
_cell.angle_beta   90.00
_cell.angle_gamma   90.00
#
_symmetry.space_group_name_H-M   'P 1'
#
loop_
_entity.id
_entity.type
_entity.pdbx_description
1 polymer ?
#
loop_
_entity_poly.entity_id
_entity_poly.type
_entity_poly.pdbx_seq_one_letter_code
_entity_poly.pdbx_strand_id
1 'polypeptide(L)'
;MRVAKNVQQIFESTCLSIDLGFYYKHASKKPWNDIDELLQNVIADALAPYDRSELITLRDCLDQLLSSNEPAEVLTETWNRMKPLTAFFGDAEDASADTGIVHVFKQVRRAIEEKLTTAE
;
A
#
# COMPACT_ATOMS: atom_id res chain seq x y z
N MET A 1 9.15 17.15 17.91
CA MET A 1 10.01 16.15 17.24
C MET A 1 9.15 14.93 16.93
N ARG A 2 9.02 14.53 15.66
CA ARG A 2 8.43 13.22 15.33
C ARG A 2 9.46 12.16 15.71
N VAL A 3 9.01 11.09 16.38
CA VAL A 3 9.85 9.90 16.62
C VAL A 3 10.05 9.22 15.27
N ALA A 4 11.29 8.90 14.91
CA ALA A 4 11.58 8.15 13.69
C ALA A 4 10.87 6.79 13.77
N LYS A 5 10.00 6.50 12.80
CA LYS A 5 9.34 5.19 12.71
C LYS A 5 10.35 4.15 12.24
N ASN A 6 10.30 2.95 12.80
CA ASN A 6 11.06 1.82 12.25
C ASN A 6 10.38 1.26 10.99
N VAL A 7 11.09 0.41 10.23
CA VAL A 7 10.59 -0.15 8.95
C VAL A 7 9.22 -0.83 9.10
N GLN A 8 9.02 -1.58 10.18
CA GLN A 8 7.76 -2.26 10.47
C GLN A 8 6.64 -1.25 10.69
N GLN A 9 6.85 -0.24 11.54
CA GLN A 9 5.86 0.81 11.80
C GLN A 9 5.49 1.61 10.55
N ILE A 10 6.45 1.87 9.65
CA ILE A 10 6.20 2.57 8.38
C ILE A 10 5.34 1.70 7.46
N PHE A 11 5.70 0.43 7.29
CA PHE A 11 4.94 -0.50 6.46
C PHE A 11 3.51 -0.68 7.00
N GLU A 12 3.37 -0.98 8.29
CA GLU A 12 2.11 -1.16 8.98
C GLU A 12 1.20 0.08 8.90
N SER A 13 1.77 1.29 9.12
CA SER A 13 1.04 2.55 8.97
C SER A 13 0.53 2.76 7.54
N THR A 14 1.32 2.35 6.55
CA THR A 14 0.94 2.44 5.14
C THR A 14 -0.22 1.51 4.84
N CYS A 15 -0.13 0.25 5.28
CA CYS A 15 -1.20 -0.73 5.13
C CYS A 15 -2.51 -0.23 5.72
N LEU A 16 -2.50 0.23 6.97
CA LEU A 16 -3.68 0.77 7.65
C LEU A 16 -4.25 2.00 6.95
N SER A 17 -3.39 2.89 6.44
CA SER A 17 -3.85 4.10 5.73
C SER A 17 -4.52 3.75 4.40
N ILE A 18 -3.99 2.77 3.68
CA ILE A 18 -4.60 2.26 2.45
C ILE A 18 -5.95 1.60 2.75
N ASP A 19 -5.99 0.73 3.77
CA ASP A 19 -7.21 0.06 4.24
C ASP A 19 -8.31 1.08 4.63
N LEU A 20 -7.96 2.08 5.44
CA LEU A 20 -8.87 3.15 5.83
C LEU A 20 -9.36 3.97 4.63
N GLY A 21 -8.45 4.29 3.69
CA GLY A 21 -8.79 5.00 2.46
C GLY A 21 -9.87 4.28 1.67
N PHE A 22 -9.72 2.96 1.50
CA PHE A 22 -10.74 2.13 0.85
C PHE A 22 -12.03 2.04 1.66
N TYR A 23 -11.94 1.82 2.98
CA TYR A 23 -13.10 1.75 3.87
C TYR A 23 -13.98 3.01 3.77
N TYR A 24 -13.39 4.20 3.88
CA TYR A 24 -14.14 5.46 3.81
C TYR A 24 -14.78 5.69 2.45
N LYS A 25 -14.08 5.29 1.37
CA LYS A 25 -14.60 5.45 0.00
C LYS A 25 -15.73 4.47 -0.28
N HIS A 26 -15.64 3.23 0.19
CA HIS A 26 -16.74 2.26 0.16
C HIS A 26 -17.94 2.73 0.98
N ALA A 27 -17.71 3.23 2.20
CA ALA A 27 -18.76 3.77 3.06
C ALA A 27 -19.50 4.98 2.43
N SER A 28 -18.84 5.74 1.54
CA SER A 28 -19.40 6.93 0.92
C SER A 28 -20.50 6.66 -0.14
N LYS A 29 -20.70 5.40 -0.57
CA LYS A 29 -21.70 4.97 -1.57
C LYS A 29 -21.69 5.74 -2.90
N LYS A 30 -20.64 6.52 -3.19
CA LYS A 30 -20.49 7.20 -4.48
C LYS A 30 -20.15 6.16 -5.55
N PRO A 31 -20.76 6.24 -6.75
CA PRO A 31 -20.40 5.35 -7.85
C PRO A 31 -18.92 5.50 -8.18
N TRP A 32 -18.25 4.36 -8.34
CA TRP A 32 -16.84 4.30 -8.73
C TRP A 32 -16.76 4.36 -10.24
N ASN A 33 -16.37 5.51 -10.78
CA ASN A 33 -16.22 5.67 -12.22
C ASN A 33 -14.86 5.18 -12.72
N ASP A 34 -13.85 5.11 -11.84
CA ASP A 34 -12.49 4.64 -12.13
C ASP A 34 -11.84 4.07 -10.85
N ILE A 35 -11.53 2.77 -10.85
CA ILE A 35 -10.90 2.09 -9.71
C ILE A 35 -9.41 2.40 -9.59
N ASP A 36 -8.75 2.71 -10.71
CA ASP A 36 -7.33 3.03 -10.74
C ASP A 36 -7.11 4.45 -10.18
N GLU A 37 -7.95 5.40 -10.56
CA GLU A 37 -7.93 6.76 -9.98
C GLU A 37 -8.18 6.71 -8.47
N LEU A 38 -9.09 5.85 -8.01
CA LEU A 38 -9.36 5.66 -6.59
C LEU A 38 -8.12 5.13 -5.86
N LEU A 39 -7.49 4.09 -6.40
CA LEU A 39 -6.28 3.48 -5.85
C LEU A 39 -5.14 4.51 -5.76
N GLN A 40 -4.91 5.29 -6.81
CA GLN A 40 -3.87 6.34 -6.81
C GLN A 40 -4.12 7.41 -5.75
N ASN A 41 -5.38 7.86 -5.58
CA ASN A 41 -5.72 8.84 -4.55
C ASN A 41 -5.49 8.30 -3.13
N VAL A 42 -5.90 7.05 -2.87
CA VAL A 42 -5.69 6.39 -1.57
C VAL A 42 -4.20 6.25 -1.27
N ILE A 43 -3.39 5.85 -2.26
CA ILE A 43 -1.93 5.76 -2.12
C ILE A 43 -1.32 7.14 -1.86
N ALA A 44 -1.75 8.17 -2.60
CA ALA A 44 -1.24 9.52 -2.44
C ALA A 44 -1.48 10.06 -1.01
N ASP A 45 -2.69 9.84 -0.48
CA ASP A 45 -3.06 10.20 0.89
C ASP A 45 -2.25 9.41 1.93
N ALA A 46 -2.09 8.09 1.73
CA ALA A 46 -1.31 7.23 2.62
C ALA A 46 0.18 7.63 2.67
N LEU A 47 0.74 8.11 1.56
CA LEU A 47 2.13 8.56 1.44
C LEU A 47 2.33 10.05 1.74
N ALA A 48 1.27 10.84 1.95
CA ALA A 48 1.38 12.26 2.24
C ALA A 48 2.14 12.61 3.55
N PRO A 49 2.04 11.84 4.65
CA PRO A 49 2.67 12.22 5.91
C PRO A 49 4.17 11.88 5.98
N TYR A 50 4.69 11.09 5.05
CA TYR A 50 6.07 10.58 5.09
C TYR A 50 7.08 11.59 4.55
N ASP A 51 8.21 11.70 5.24
CA ASP A 51 9.37 12.41 4.73
C ASP A 51 10.19 11.55 3.74
N ARG A 52 11.21 12.15 3.11
CA ARG A 52 12.06 11.47 2.12
C ARG A 52 12.74 10.21 2.69
N SER A 53 13.18 10.24 3.96
CA SER A 53 13.87 9.10 4.58
C SER A 53 12.89 7.95 4.86
N GLU A 54 11.68 8.28 5.31
CA GLU A 54 10.61 7.31 5.52
C GLU A 54 10.15 6.68 4.18
N LEU A 55 10.06 7.48 3.12
CA LEU A 55 9.75 7.00 1.77
C LEU A 55 10.82 6.04 1.22
N ILE A 56 12.11 6.36 1.39
CA ILE A 56 13.22 5.47 1.00
C ILE A 56 13.13 4.15 1.78
N THR A 57 12.91 4.23 3.10
CA THR A 57 12.78 3.04 3.95
C THR A 57 11.62 2.15 3.51
N LEU A 58 10.48 2.75 3.17
CA LEU A 58 9.31 2.03 2.68
C LEU A 58 9.57 1.39 1.30
N ARG A 59 10.19 2.12 0.36
CA ARG A 59 10.58 1.58 -0.94
C ARG A 59 11.47 0.36 -0.79
N ASP A 60 12.54 0.46 -0.01
CA ASP A 60 13.51 -0.62 0.16
C ASP A 60 12.85 -1.85 0.80
N CYS A 61 11.90 -1.65 1.72
CA CYS A 61 11.08 -2.71 2.29
C CYS A 61 10.18 -3.37 1.22
N LEU A 62 9.51 -2.58 0.38
CA LEU A 62 8.66 -3.09 -0.70
C LEU A 62 9.46 -3.85 -1.76
N ASP A 63 10.65 -3.36 -2.13
CA ASP A 63 11.52 -4.04 -3.09
C ASP A 63 11.92 -5.43 -2.57
N GLN A 64 12.21 -5.57 -1.26
CA GLN A 64 12.49 -6.87 -0.64
C GLN A 64 11.26 -7.80 -0.67
N LEU A 65 10.08 -7.30 -0.29
CA LEU A 65 8.85 -8.08 -0.25
C LEU A 65 8.41 -8.54 -1.65
N LEU A 66 8.46 -7.65 -2.64
CA LEU A 66 8.07 -7.90 -4.03
C LEU A 66 9.06 -8.81 -4.77
N SER A 67 10.32 -8.87 -4.32
CA SER A 67 11.36 -9.75 -4.90
C SER A 67 11.44 -11.12 -4.21
N SER A 68 10.57 -11.41 -3.24
CA SER A 68 10.52 -12.73 -2.59
C SER A 68 10.02 -13.83 -3.55
N ASN A 69 10.22 -15.10 -3.18
CA ASN A 69 9.77 -16.23 -4.00
C ASN A 69 8.24 -16.28 -4.15
N GLU A 70 7.50 -15.87 -3.11
CA GLU A 70 6.03 -15.90 -3.04
C GLU A 70 5.49 -14.57 -2.48
N PRO A 71 5.62 -13.46 -3.24
CA PRO A 71 5.32 -12.12 -2.75
C PRO A 71 3.85 -11.94 -2.38
N ALA A 72 2.94 -12.61 -3.07
CA ALA A 72 1.52 -12.58 -2.76
C ALA A 72 1.22 -13.16 -1.37
N GLU A 73 1.84 -14.29 -1.01
CA GLU A 73 1.64 -14.92 0.30
C GLU A 73 2.22 -14.06 1.42
N VAL A 74 3.47 -13.60 1.28
CA VAL A 74 4.15 -12.77 2.29
C VAL A 74 3.40 -11.46 2.54
N LEU A 75 2.96 -10.78 1.47
CA LEU A 75 2.20 -9.54 1.58
C LEU A 75 0.83 -9.79 2.22
N THR A 76 0.14 -10.87 1.83
CA THR A 76 -1.16 -11.24 2.39
C THR A 76 -1.05 -11.58 3.87
N GLU A 77 -0.05 -12.35 4.26
CA GLU A 77 0.18 -12.70 5.66
C GLU A 77 0.46 -11.44 6.49
N THR A 78 1.36 -10.58 6.00
CA THR A 78 1.71 -9.33 6.68
C THR A 78 0.49 -8.41 6.80
N TRP A 79 -0.31 -8.31 5.76
CA TRP A 79 -1.57 -7.57 5.78
C TRP A 79 -2.58 -8.16 6.76
N ASN A 80 -2.79 -9.46 6.77
CA ASN A 80 -3.75 -10.12 7.66
C ASN A 80 -3.35 -10.00 9.14
N ARG A 81 -2.05 -10.00 9.46
CA ARG A 81 -1.56 -9.72 10.82
C ARG A 81 -1.99 -8.33 11.32
N MET A 82 -2.20 -7.38 10.41
CA MET A 82 -2.67 -6.02 10.73
C MET A 82 -4.15 -5.91 11.06
N LYS A 83 -4.93 -6.99 10.85
CA LYS A 83 -6.39 -7.01 11.06
C LYS A 83 -7.08 -5.84 10.33
N PRO A 84 -6.97 -5.78 8.99
CA PRO A 84 -7.59 -4.73 8.18
C PRO A 84 -9.10 -4.64 8.44
N LEU A 85 -9.63 -3.42 8.44
CA LEU A 85 -11.06 -3.15 8.54
C LEU A 85 -11.80 -3.52 7.26
N THR A 86 -11.10 -3.60 6.13
CA THR A 86 -11.63 -4.02 4.84
C THR A 86 -10.92 -5.26 4.30
N ALA A 87 -11.65 -6.37 4.23
CA ALA A 87 -11.25 -7.56 3.46
C ALA A 87 -11.49 -7.30 1.96
N PHE A 88 -10.74 -6.36 1.38
CA PHE A 88 -10.94 -5.95 -0.03
C PHE A 88 -10.10 -6.75 -1.02
N PHE A 89 -9.08 -7.47 -0.55
CA PHE A 89 -8.44 -8.50 -1.36
C PHE A 89 -9.40 -9.69 -1.37
N GLY A 90 -10.09 -9.90 -2.49
CA GLY A 90 -10.90 -11.10 -2.68
C GLY A 90 -10.08 -12.36 -2.39
N ASP A 91 -10.77 -13.46 -2.12
CA ASP A 91 -10.11 -14.77 -2.00
C ASP A 91 -9.18 -14.97 -3.20
N ALA A 92 -7.99 -15.54 -2.93
CA ALA A 92 -6.89 -15.68 -3.87
C ALA A 92 -7.18 -16.69 -4.99
N GLU A 93 -8.31 -16.55 -5.69
CA GLU A 93 -8.71 -17.45 -6.78
C GLU A 93 -7.77 -17.31 -8.00
N ASP A 94 -7.01 -16.22 -8.11
CA ASP A 94 -5.94 -16.08 -9.11
C ASP A 94 -4.67 -15.44 -8.53
N ALA A 95 -3.96 -16.18 -7.67
CA ALA A 95 -2.63 -15.82 -7.16
C ALA A 95 -1.53 -15.72 -8.26
N SER A 96 -1.89 -15.94 -9.53
CA SER A 96 -0.98 -15.94 -10.69
C SER A 96 -1.06 -14.68 -11.56
N ALA A 97 -2.08 -13.83 -11.38
CA ALA A 97 -2.22 -12.59 -12.13
C ALA A 97 -1.66 -11.42 -11.32
N ASP A 98 -1.19 -10.38 -12.02
CA ASP A 98 -0.70 -9.12 -11.44
C ASP A 98 -1.86 -8.28 -10.85
N THR A 99 -2.74 -8.95 -10.10
CA THR A 99 -4.05 -8.54 -9.60
C THR A 99 -4.11 -8.84 -8.10
N GLY A 100 -4.77 -7.98 -7.32
CA GLY A 100 -4.87 -8.14 -5.87
C GLY A 100 -3.75 -7.43 -5.10
N ILE A 101 -3.30 -8.01 -3.98
CA ILE A 101 -2.41 -7.32 -3.02
C ILE A 101 -1.04 -6.93 -3.63
N VAL A 102 -0.47 -7.79 -4.48
CA VAL A 102 0.79 -7.52 -5.17
C VAL A 102 0.68 -6.30 -6.08
N HIS A 103 -0.43 -6.17 -6.80
CA HIS A 103 -0.70 -5.01 -7.64
C HIS A 103 -0.70 -3.71 -6.84
N VAL A 104 -1.43 -3.69 -5.72
CA VAL A 104 -1.50 -2.52 -4.83
C VAL A 104 -0.11 -2.10 -4.38
N PHE A 105 0.70 -3.04 -3.88
CA PHE A 105 2.04 -2.70 -3.41
C PHE A 105 3.03 -2.33 -4.53
N LYS A 106 2.85 -2.85 -5.75
CA LYS A 106 3.56 -2.34 -6.94
C LYS A 106 3.19 -0.88 -7.24
N GLN A 107 1.91 -0.52 -7.14
CA GLN A 107 1.48 0.88 -7.31
C GLN A 107 2.00 1.78 -6.20
N VAL A 108 2.03 1.30 -4.94
CA VAL A 108 2.65 2.04 -3.83
C VAL A 108 4.13 2.29 -4.11
N ARG A 109 4.88 1.24 -4.51
CA ARG A 109 6.29 1.36 -4.87
C ARG A 109 6.51 2.37 -5.99
N ARG A 110 5.68 2.32 -7.05
CA ARG A 110 5.72 3.29 -8.15
C ARG A 110 5.46 4.71 -7.68
N ALA A 111 4.42 4.94 -6.87
CA ALA A 111 4.09 6.27 -6.35
C ALA A 111 5.21 6.84 -5.45
N ILE A 112 5.93 5.99 -4.72
CA ILE A 112 7.12 6.40 -3.97
C ILE A 112 8.22 6.86 -4.91
N GLU A 113 8.54 6.11 -5.97
CA GLU A 113 9.55 6.51 -6.97
C GLU A 113 9.20 7.85 -7.65
N GLU A 114 7.94 8.04 -8.02
CA GLU A 114 7.46 9.30 -8.60
C GLU A 114 7.61 10.47 -7.61
N LYS A 115 7.29 10.27 -6.32
CA LYS A 115 7.51 11.30 -5.29
C LYS A 115 8.99 11.60 -5.04
N LEU A 116 9.85 10.59 -5.08
CA LEU A 116 11.29 10.76 -4.81
C LEU A 116 12.02 11.49 -5.95
N THR A 117 11.55 11.31 -7.19
CA THR A 117 12.10 11.96 -8.40
C THR A 117 11.52 13.36 -8.64
N THR A 118 10.25 13.61 -8.27
CA THR A 118 9.62 14.95 -8.41
C THR A 118 10.10 15.97 -7.36
N ALA A 119 10.75 15.51 -6.29
CA ALA A 119 11.27 16.36 -5.22
C ALA A 119 12.70 16.89 -5.47
N GLU A 120 13.26 16.65 -6.66
CA GLU A 120 14.50 17.26 -7.18
C GLU A 120 14.21 18.53 -7.99
#